data_AF-A0A7C3GTP3-F1
#
_entry.id   AF-A0A7C3GTP3-F1
#
_cell.length_a   1.000
_cell.length_b   1.000
_cell.length_c   1.000
_cell.angle_alpha   90.00
_cell.angle_beta   90.00
_cell.angle_gamma   90.00
#
_symmetry.space_group_name_H-M   'P 1'
#
loop_
_entity.id
_entity.type
_entity.pdbx_description
1 polymer ?
#
loop_
_entity_poly.entity_id
_entity_poly.type
_entity_poly.pdbx_seq_one_letter_code
_entity_poly.pdbx_strand_id
1 'polypeptide(L)'
;MRYGRSSLLFACALFAAPLAANEYYARFSALPKEDKVFWSNMAGVSLISLWGITTWDYGSQSPHMEADGWFGKNDKHGGMDKLGHFYTNHTLSHGLSYLYQSWGYEKQRAALLGSLSAFGLMGFMEFGDSFGGYGFSRQDFIMNTLGAISGYVFYTRPEL
;
A
#
# COMPACT_ATOMS: atom_id res chain seq x y z
N MET A 1 -19.51 -13.72 -24.26
CA MET A 1 -18.26 -13.10 -23.75
C MET A 1 -17.67 -14.02 -22.69
N ARG A 2 -16.47 -14.54 -22.94
CA ARG A 2 -15.85 -15.62 -22.16
C ARG A 2 -14.73 -14.98 -21.33
N TYR A 3 -14.94 -14.79 -20.03
CA TYR A 3 -13.88 -14.35 -19.12
C TYR A 3 -12.88 -15.49 -18.93
N GLY A 4 -11.63 -15.26 -19.35
CA GLY A 4 -10.56 -16.24 -19.33
C GLY A 4 -10.08 -16.56 -17.91
N ARG A 5 -10.03 -17.86 -17.58
CA ARG A 5 -9.56 -18.42 -16.30
C ARG A 5 -8.02 -18.42 -16.18
N SER A 6 -7.33 -17.49 -16.83
CA SER A 6 -5.87 -17.52 -16.96
C SER A 6 -5.11 -16.89 -15.78
N SER A 7 -5.79 -16.12 -14.92
CA SER A 7 -5.13 -15.33 -13.87
C SER A 7 -4.72 -16.16 -12.63
N LEU A 8 -5.36 -17.31 -12.39
CA LEU A 8 -5.09 -18.15 -11.21
C LEU A 8 -3.88 -19.07 -11.39
N LEU A 9 -3.56 -19.46 -12.63
CA LEU A 9 -2.40 -20.33 -12.91
C LEU A 9 -1.06 -19.59 -12.83
N PHE A 10 -1.05 -18.27 -13.06
CA PHE A 10 0.18 -17.48 -13.03
C PHE A 10 0.69 -17.22 -11.60
N ALA A 11 -0.22 -17.10 -10.62
CA ALA A 11 0.12 -16.89 -9.22
C ALA A 11 0.87 -18.09 -8.60
N CYS A 12 0.47 -19.32 -8.95
CA CYS A 12 1.14 -20.53 -8.48
C CYS A 12 2.46 -20.82 -9.22
N ALA A 13 2.60 -20.37 -10.47
CA ALA A 13 3.81 -20.62 -11.27
C ALA A 13 5.03 -19.79 -10.82
N LEU A 14 4.85 -18.80 -9.95
CA LEU A 14 5.95 -18.03 -9.35
C LEU A 14 6.60 -18.73 -8.14
N PHE A 15 6.06 -19.86 -7.65
CA PHE A 15 6.59 -20.53 -6.45
C PHE A 15 6.91 -22.02 -6.65
N ALA A 16 6.67 -22.57 -7.85
CA ALA A 16 6.76 -24.02 -8.09
C ALA A 16 8.13 -24.53 -8.61
N ALA A 17 9.10 -23.65 -8.86
CA ALA A 17 10.46 -24.04 -9.21
C ALA A 17 11.49 -23.02 -8.68
N PRO A 18 12.70 -23.44 -8.27
CA PRO A 18 13.77 -22.51 -7.95
C PRO A 18 14.28 -21.87 -9.25
N LEU A 19 13.53 -20.93 -9.78
CA LEU A 19 14.00 -20.04 -10.85
C LEU A 19 15.11 -19.16 -10.27
N ALA A 20 16.15 -18.96 -11.07
CA ALA A 20 17.20 -18.02 -10.68
C ALA A 20 16.62 -16.58 -10.71
N ALA A 21 17.16 -15.69 -9.88
CA ALA A 21 16.64 -14.33 -9.73
C ALA A 21 16.59 -13.54 -11.06
N ASN A 22 17.52 -13.84 -11.98
CA ASN A 22 17.55 -13.28 -13.33
C ASN A 22 16.34 -13.71 -14.18
N GLU A 23 15.86 -14.95 -14.04
CA GLU A 23 14.71 -15.45 -14.77
C GLU A 23 13.40 -14.86 -14.24
N TYR A 24 13.28 -14.68 -12.91
CA TYR A 24 12.17 -13.93 -12.31
C TYR A 24 12.16 -12.48 -12.80
N TYR A 25 13.32 -11.81 -12.79
CA TYR A 25 13.43 -10.44 -13.27
C TYR A 25 13.03 -10.31 -14.75
N ALA A 26 13.51 -11.21 -15.61
CA ALA A 26 13.16 -11.22 -17.02
C ALA A 26 11.65 -11.42 -17.24
N ARG A 27 11.04 -12.38 -16.52
CA ARG A 27 9.60 -12.64 -16.58
C ARG A 27 8.78 -11.45 -16.09
N PHE A 28 9.13 -10.87 -14.94
CA PHE A 28 8.44 -9.70 -14.41
C PHE A 28 8.58 -8.50 -15.34
N SER A 29 9.78 -8.27 -15.88
CA SER A 29 10.06 -7.17 -16.82
C SER A 29 9.25 -7.27 -18.11
N ALA A 30 8.92 -8.49 -18.56
CA ALA A 30 8.10 -8.73 -19.73
C ALA A 30 6.58 -8.56 -19.50
N LEU A 31 6.12 -8.43 -18.25
CA LEU A 31 4.70 -8.24 -17.96
C LEU A 31 4.16 -6.90 -18.51
N PRO A 32 2.87 -6.86 -18.91
CA PRO A 32 2.15 -5.61 -19.08
C PRO A 32 2.29 -4.73 -17.84
N LYS A 33 2.41 -3.41 -18.04
CA LYS A 33 2.62 -2.46 -16.94
C LYS A 33 1.46 -2.46 -15.93
N GLU A 34 0.23 -2.76 -16.36
CA GLU A 34 -0.94 -2.93 -15.50
C GLU A 34 -0.78 -4.12 -14.55
N ASP A 35 -0.26 -5.24 -15.07
CA ASP A 35 0.00 -6.43 -14.27
C ASP A 35 1.14 -6.18 -13.27
N LYS A 36 2.17 -5.41 -13.65
CA LYS A 36 3.24 -5.00 -12.72
C LYS A 36 2.69 -4.18 -11.56
N VAL A 37 1.79 -3.23 -11.83
CA VAL A 37 1.10 -2.45 -10.77
C VAL A 37 0.32 -3.39 -9.87
N PHE A 38 -0.54 -4.25 -10.43
CA PHE A 38 -1.33 -5.21 -9.66
C PHE A 38 -0.45 -6.08 -8.76
N TRP A 39 0.58 -6.73 -9.32
CA TRP A 39 1.46 -7.62 -8.56
C TRP A 39 2.28 -6.89 -7.50
N SER A 40 2.65 -5.63 -7.73
CA SER A 40 3.36 -4.83 -6.73
C SER A 40 2.47 -4.44 -5.56
N ASN A 41 1.19 -4.14 -5.81
CA ASN A 41 0.21 -3.93 -4.74
C ASN A 41 -0.05 -5.23 -3.97
N MET A 42 -0.17 -6.36 -4.68
CA MET A 42 -0.34 -7.66 -4.03
C MET A 42 0.86 -8.06 -3.19
N ALA A 43 2.07 -7.75 -3.64
CA ALA A 43 3.29 -7.92 -2.85
C ALA A 43 3.23 -7.05 -1.58
N GLY A 44 2.83 -5.77 -1.70
CA GLY A 44 2.63 -4.89 -0.55
C GLY A 44 1.61 -5.42 0.46
N VAL A 45 0.41 -5.82 -0.01
CA VAL A 45 -0.62 -6.47 0.82
C VAL A 45 -0.07 -7.71 1.52
N SER A 46 0.64 -8.57 0.80
CA SER A 46 1.22 -9.79 1.36
C SER A 46 2.25 -9.48 2.44
N LEU A 47 3.11 -8.48 2.23
CA LEU A 47 4.10 -8.04 3.22
C LEU A 47 3.42 -7.47 4.48
N ILE A 48 2.39 -6.63 4.31
CA ILE A 48 1.61 -6.08 5.43
C ILE A 48 0.91 -7.22 6.19
N SER A 49 0.27 -8.16 5.51
CA SER A 49 -0.38 -9.30 6.18
C SER A 49 0.61 -10.17 6.94
N LEU A 50 1.75 -10.52 6.33
CA LEU A 50 2.78 -11.32 7.00
C LEU A 50 3.29 -10.59 8.24
N TRP A 51 3.63 -9.31 8.12
CA TRP A 51 4.10 -8.52 9.25
C TRP A 51 3.04 -8.36 10.35
N GLY A 52 1.80 -8.07 9.97
CA GLY A 52 0.69 -7.90 10.90
C GLY A 52 0.36 -9.18 11.67
N ILE A 53 0.46 -10.35 11.02
CA ILE A 53 0.29 -11.65 11.69
C ILE A 53 1.46 -11.91 12.65
N THR A 54 2.71 -11.63 12.25
CA THR A 54 3.88 -11.99 13.06
C THR A 54 4.21 -11.00 14.17
N THR A 55 3.74 -9.75 14.05
CA THR A 55 4.22 -8.63 14.88
C THR A 55 3.09 -7.86 15.54
N TRP A 56 1.91 -7.78 14.93
CA TRP A 56 0.78 -6.98 15.43
C TRP A 56 -0.43 -7.84 15.83
N ASP A 57 -0.23 -9.15 15.91
CA ASP A 57 -1.23 -10.14 16.32
C ASP A 57 -2.54 -10.06 15.53
N TYR A 58 -2.47 -9.83 14.21
CA TYR A 58 -3.66 -9.80 13.36
C TYR A 58 -4.48 -11.10 13.48
N GLY A 59 -5.78 -10.94 13.76
CA GLY A 59 -6.72 -12.04 13.96
C GLY A 59 -6.83 -12.50 15.42
N SER A 60 -6.07 -11.91 16.34
CA SER A 60 -6.19 -12.20 17.78
C SER A 60 -7.46 -11.60 18.40
N GLN A 61 -8.05 -10.59 17.76
CA GLN A 61 -9.25 -9.91 18.24
C GLN A 61 -10.34 -9.84 17.16
N SER A 62 -11.60 -9.71 17.61
CA SER A 62 -12.69 -9.32 16.73
C SER A 62 -12.50 -7.88 16.24
N PRO A 63 -12.96 -7.54 15.03
CA PRO A 63 -12.92 -6.18 14.50
C PRO A 63 -13.42 -5.15 15.50
N HIS A 64 -12.55 -4.20 15.85
CA HIS A 64 -12.91 -3.08 16.69
C HIS A 64 -12.29 -1.79 16.19
N MET A 65 -12.86 -0.69 16.68
CA MET A 65 -12.33 0.65 16.44
C MET A 65 -11.60 1.11 17.68
N GLU A 66 -10.53 1.85 17.50
CA GLU A 66 -9.83 2.54 18.58
C GLU A 66 -10.27 4.00 18.64
N ALA A 67 -10.29 4.54 19.86
CA ALA A 67 -10.69 5.90 20.14
C ALA A 67 -9.45 6.77 20.40
N ASP A 68 -8.72 7.06 19.33
CA ASP A 68 -7.45 7.78 19.38
C ASP A 68 -7.65 9.30 19.44
N GLY A 69 -6.67 10.00 20.00
CA GLY A 69 -6.61 11.46 19.91
C GLY A 69 -6.18 11.97 18.54
N TRP A 70 -6.35 13.28 18.35
CA TRP A 70 -5.71 14.03 17.27
C TRP A 70 -4.38 14.62 17.78
N PHE A 71 -4.04 15.83 17.35
CA PHE A 71 -2.90 16.60 17.85
C PHE A 71 -3.21 17.19 19.22
N GLY A 72 -2.91 16.46 20.29
CA GLY A 72 -3.17 16.92 21.65
C GLY A 72 -2.13 16.42 22.65
N LYS A 73 -1.86 17.22 23.69
CA LYS A 73 -0.97 16.82 24.80
C LYS A 73 -1.50 15.62 25.60
N ASN A 74 -2.80 15.37 25.50
CA ASN A 74 -3.47 14.27 26.17
C ASN A 74 -3.58 13.02 25.29
N ASP A 75 -3.13 13.10 24.03
CA ASP A 75 -2.99 11.93 23.17
C ASP A 75 -1.70 11.18 23.53
N LYS A 76 -1.76 9.84 23.54
CA LYS A 76 -0.64 8.96 23.91
C LYS A 76 0.62 9.23 23.09
N HIS A 77 0.46 9.70 21.86
CA HIS A 77 1.55 9.94 20.92
C HIS A 77 1.70 11.42 20.56
N GLY A 78 0.98 12.33 21.23
CA GLY A 78 1.04 13.76 20.96
C GLY A 78 0.69 14.15 19.51
N GLY A 79 0.01 13.26 18.78
CA GLY A 79 -0.25 13.40 17.33
C GLY A 79 0.91 13.02 16.40
N MET A 80 2.06 12.55 16.91
CA MET A 80 3.16 12.07 16.06
C MET A 80 2.77 10.87 15.20
N ASP A 81 1.93 10.01 15.75
CA ASP A 81 1.35 8.87 15.05
C ASP A 81 0.61 9.32 13.79
N LYS A 82 -0.24 10.35 13.94
CA LYS A 82 -1.07 10.93 12.88
C LYS A 82 -0.19 11.62 11.81
N LEU A 83 0.91 12.27 12.21
CA LEU A 83 1.93 12.75 11.27
C LEU A 83 2.64 11.61 10.54
N GLY A 84 2.93 10.51 11.24
CA GLY A 84 3.53 9.30 10.68
C GLY A 84 2.68 8.73 9.55
N HIS A 85 1.37 8.57 9.77
CA HIS A 85 0.43 8.13 8.75
C HIS A 85 0.40 9.04 7.52
N PHE A 86 0.31 10.36 7.74
CA PHE A 86 0.35 11.32 6.64
C PHE A 86 1.66 11.27 5.85
N TYR A 87 2.80 11.36 6.55
CA TYR A 87 4.11 11.44 5.92
C TYR A 87 4.48 10.14 5.20
N THR A 88 4.17 9.00 5.80
CA THR A 88 4.37 7.68 5.20
C THR A 88 3.57 7.58 3.91
N ASN A 89 2.28 7.94 3.95
CA ASN A 89 1.45 7.80 2.75
C ASN A 89 1.82 8.80 1.64
N HIS A 90 2.26 10.01 1.99
CA HIS A 90 2.81 10.99 1.04
C HIS A 90 4.08 10.46 0.34
N THR A 91 5.03 9.95 1.13
CA THR A 91 6.31 9.44 0.63
C THR A 91 6.11 8.16 -0.19
N LEU A 92 5.26 7.24 0.29
CA LEU A 92 4.93 6.01 -0.41
C LEU A 92 4.25 6.32 -1.76
N SER A 93 3.36 7.32 -1.80
CA SER A 93 2.76 7.78 -3.05
C SER A 93 3.82 8.24 -4.05
N HIS A 94 4.82 9.03 -3.62
CA HIS A 94 5.93 9.46 -4.49
C HIS A 94 6.76 8.28 -5.00
N GLY A 95 7.14 7.37 -4.10
CA GLY A 95 7.94 6.19 -4.45
C GLY A 95 7.25 5.30 -5.47
N LEU A 96 5.97 4.97 -5.24
CA LEU A 96 5.18 4.17 -6.17
C LEU A 96 4.90 4.90 -7.48
N SER A 97 4.68 6.22 -7.44
CA SER A 97 4.52 7.02 -8.66
C SER A 97 5.78 7.00 -9.50
N TYR A 98 6.96 7.13 -8.89
CA TYR A 98 8.25 7.01 -9.59
C TYR A 98 8.45 5.62 -10.17
N LEU A 99 8.16 4.58 -9.39
CA LEU A 99 8.21 3.20 -9.87
C LEU A 99 7.31 2.99 -11.09
N TYR A 100 6.07 3.47 -11.04
CA TYR A 100 5.12 3.30 -12.15
C TYR A 100 5.51 4.13 -13.38
N GLN A 101 6.06 5.34 -13.21
CA GLN A 101 6.66 6.08 -14.33
C GLN A 101 7.81 5.29 -14.98
N SER A 102 8.65 4.61 -14.19
CA SER A 102 9.75 3.79 -14.72
C SER A 102 9.27 2.62 -15.60
N TRP A 103 8.00 2.22 -15.48
CA TRP A 103 7.36 1.21 -16.34
C TRP A 103 6.63 1.80 -17.56
N GLY A 104 6.77 3.10 -17.82
CA GLY A 104 6.21 3.76 -19.00
C GLY A 104 4.77 4.26 -18.83
N TYR A 105 4.36 4.60 -17.59
CA TYR A 105 3.16 5.40 -17.39
C TYR A 105 3.48 6.89 -17.50
N GLU A 106 2.60 7.65 -18.16
CA GLU A 106 2.61 9.11 -18.14
C GLU A 106 2.58 9.65 -16.71
N LYS A 107 3.26 10.78 -16.47
CA LYS A 107 3.46 11.36 -15.12
C LYS A 107 2.18 11.42 -14.30
N GLN A 108 1.09 11.94 -14.86
CA GLN A 108 -0.20 12.09 -14.16
C GLN A 108 -0.84 10.74 -13.85
N ARG A 109 -0.73 9.76 -14.77
CA ARG A 109 -1.29 8.42 -14.55
C ARG A 109 -0.49 7.66 -13.51
N ALA A 110 0.84 7.76 -13.56
CA ALA A 110 1.72 7.19 -12.56
C ALA A 110 1.48 7.80 -11.18
N ALA A 111 1.33 9.12 -11.09
CA ALA A 111 0.98 9.85 -9.86
C ALA A 111 -0.32 9.33 -9.25
N LEU A 112 -1.37 9.20 -10.08
CA LEU A 112 -2.67 8.72 -9.65
C LEU A 112 -2.59 7.28 -9.14
N LEU A 113 -1.95 6.39 -9.91
CA LEU A 113 -1.80 4.98 -9.52
C LEU A 113 -0.96 4.85 -8.25
N GLY A 114 0.15 5.58 -8.13
CA GLY A 114 1.02 5.53 -6.96
C GLY A 114 0.30 6.00 -5.70
N SER A 115 -0.48 7.08 -5.81
CA SER A 115 -1.27 7.60 -4.69
C SER A 115 -2.43 6.69 -4.29
N LEU A 116 -3.13 6.09 -5.26
CA LEU A 116 -4.18 5.10 -5.00
C LEU A 116 -3.61 3.82 -4.39
N SER A 117 -2.44 3.37 -4.84
CA SER A 117 -1.74 2.24 -4.25
C SER A 117 -1.34 2.50 -2.81
N ALA A 118 -0.75 3.67 -2.53
CA ALA A 118 -0.38 4.05 -1.16
C ALA A 118 -1.61 4.11 -0.24
N PHE A 119 -2.66 4.83 -0.67
CA PHE A 119 -3.97 4.85 0.01
C PHE A 119 -4.52 3.45 0.27
N GLY A 120 -4.52 2.57 -0.73
CA GLY A 120 -5.04 1.21 -0.59
C GLY A 120 -4.20 0.36 0.37
N LEU A 121 -2.88 0.45 0.31
CA LEU A 121 -1.96 -0.31 1.17
C LEU A 121 -2.05 0.15 2.63
N MET A 122 -1.97 1.44 2.88
CA MET A 122 -2.10 1.98 4.24
C MET A 122 -3.52 1.79 4.78
N GLY A 123 -4.56 1.98 3.95
CA GLY A 123 -5.94 1.68 4.36
C GLY A 123 -6.18 0.19 4.66
N PHE A 124 -5.50 -0.72 3.95
CA PHE A 124 -5.52 -2.15 4.24
C PHE A 124 -4.82 -2.46 5.57
N MET A 125 -3.73 -1.76 5.89
CA MET A 125 -3.07 -1.86 7.20
C MET A 125 -4.03 -1.45 8.33
N GLU A 126 -4.67 -0.28 8.26
CA GLU A 126 -5.67 0.15 9.26
C GLU A 126 -6.80 -0.87 9.43
N PHE A 127 -7.26 -1.45 8.31
CA PHE A 127 -8.27 -2.50 8.35
C PHE A 127 -7.75 -3.75 9.07
N GLY A 128 -6.49 -4.13 8.84
CA GLY A 128 -5.82 -5.21 9.56
C GLY A 128 -5.69 -4.92 11.06
N ASP A 129 -5.35 -3.69 11.43
CA ASP A 129 -5.22 -3.24 12.81
C ASP A 129 -6.52 -3.44 13.61
N SER A 130 -7.68 -3.36 12.94
CA SER A 130 -8.98 -3.69 13.55
C SER A 130 -9.08 -5.11 14.12
N PHE A 131 -8.29 -6.05 13.61
CA PHE A 131 -8.21 -7.44 14.06
C PHE A 131 -7.04 -7.70 15.02
N GLY A 132 -6.22 -6.69 15.32
CA GLY A 132 -5.01 -6.80 16.14
C GLY A 132 -5.14 -6.08 17.48
N GLY A 133 -4.00 -5.81 18.12
CA GLY A 133 -3.93 -5.08 19.39
C GLY A 133 -4.27 -3.59 19.34
N TYR A 134 -4.24 -3.00 18.14
CA TYR A 134 -4.29 -1.55 17.94
C TYR A 134 -5.71 -1.02 17.69
N GLY A 135 -6.53 -1.75 16.93
CA GLY A 135 -7.87 -1.29 16.51
C GLY A 135 -7.83 -0.38 15.29
N PHE A 136 -8.98 -0.22 14.61
CA PHE A 136 -9.09 0.71 13.48
C PHE A 136 -9.19 2.15 13.97
N SER A 137 -8.30 3.03 13.51
CA SER A 137 -8.34 4.46 13.80
C SER A 137 -8.91 5.27 12.64
N ARG A 138 -9.97 6.04 12.89
CA ARG A 138 -10.53 6.95 11.86
C ARG A 138 -9.56 8.07 11.54
N GLN A 139 -8.81 8.51 12.53
CA GLN A 139 -7.85 9.59 12.48
C GLN A 139 -6.70 9.19 11.56
N ASP A 140 -6.15 8.00 11.75
CA ASP A 140 -5.06 7.48 10.92
C ASP A 140 -5.52 7.21 9.50
N PHE A 141 -6.71 6.64 9.32
CA PHE A 141 -7.30 6.49 7.98
C PHE A 141 -7.46 7.84 7.25
N ILE A 142 -7.88 8.90 7.96
CA ILE A 142 -7.95 10.26 7.40
C ILE A 142 -6.55 10.78 7.06
N MET A 143 -5.58 10.63 7.96
CA MET A 143 -4.21 11.10 7.72
C MET A 143 -3.53 10.36 6.57
N ASN A 144 -3.73 9.04 6.46
CA ASN A 144 -3.36 8.24 5.30
C ASN A 144 -3.99 8.86 4.03
N THR A 145 -5.30 9.10 4.02
CA THR A 145 -6.01 9.69 2.87
C THR A 145 -5.41 11.05 2.47
N LEU A 146 -5.19 11.95 3.44
CA LEU A 146 -4.59 13.25 3.20
C LEU A 146 -3.14 13.14 2.69
N GLY A 147 -2.36 12.20 3.20
CA GLY A 147 -1.01 11.89 2.74
C GLY A 147 -1.00 11.44 1.28
N ALA A 148 -1.93 10.57 0.87
CA ALA A 148 -2.07 10.13 -0.52
C ALA A 148 -2.46 11.28 -1.46
N ILE A 149 -3.42 12.11 -1.06
CA ILE A 149 -3.83 13.29 -1.85
C ILE A 149 -2.64 14.24 -2.00
N SER A 150 -1.94 14.52 -0.89
CA SER A 150 -0.73 15.33 -0.89
C SER A 150 0.33 14.76 -1.85
N GLY A 151 0.55 13.44 -1.78
CA GLY A 151 1.43 12.71 -2.69
C GLY A 151 1.11 12.98 -4.16
N TYR A 152 -0.15 12.83 -4.56
CA TYR A 152 -0.58 13.12 -5.93
C TYR A 152 -0.33 14.57 -6.34
N VAL A 153 -0.71 15.53 -5.48
CA VAL A 153 -0.61 16.97 -5.77
C VAL A 153 0.85 17.38 -5.99
N PHE A 154 1.73 17.11 -5.03
CA PHE A 154 3.13 17.53 -5.11
C PHE A 154 3.91 16.76 -6.17
N TYR A 155 3.55 15.51 -6.44
CA TYR A 155 4.20 14.76 -7.51
C TYR A 155 3.85 15.32 -8.90
N THR A 156 2.58 15.69 -9.12
CA THR A 156 2.14 16.27 -10.39
C THR A 156 2.58 17.73 -10.56
N ARG A 157 2.63 18.48 -9.45
CA ARG A 157 2.97 19.92 -9.37
C ARG A 157 4.15 20.17 -8.40
N PRO A 158 5.39 19.81 -8.79
CA PRO A 158 6.57 19.99 -7.95
C PRO A 158 6.95 21.45 -7.69
N GLU A 159 6.29 22.40 -8.35
CA GLU A 159 6.46 23.84 -8.18
C GLU A 159 5.70 24.46 -7.00
N LEU A 160 4.79 23.71 -6.38
CA LEU A 160 4.07 24.10 -5.16
C LEU A 160 4.90 23.82 -3.91
#